data_AF-A0AAW6NJJ3-F1
#
_entry.id   AF-A0AAW6NJJ3-F1
#
_cell.length_a   1.000
_cell.length_b   1.000
_cell.length_c   1.000
_cell.angle_alpha   90.00
_cell.angle_beta   90.00
_cell.angle_gamma   90.00
#
_symmetry.space_group_name_H-M   'P 1'
#
loop_
_entity.id
_entity.type
_entity.pdbx_description
1 polymer ?
#
loop_
_entity_poly.entity_id
_entity_poly.type
_entity_poly.pdbx_seq_one_letter_code
_entity_poly.pdbx_strand_id
1 'polypeptide(L)' 'NQLRQGTYATLDSSLGWQATERMNISVYVDNLFDRRYRTYGYMNGSSAVAQVNMGRTVGINTRIDFF' A
#
# COMPACT_ATOMS: atom_id res chain seq x y z
N ASN A 1 12.23 -9.79 20.76
CA ASN A 1 11.84 -8.76 19.79
C ASN A 1 12.09 -7.39 20.42
N GLN A 2 13.32 -6.85 20.32
CA GLN A 2 13.75 -5.64 21.04
C GLN A 2 14.00 -4.44 20.10
N LEU A 3 13.70 -4.58 18.81
CA LEU A 3 13.89 -3.50 17.86
C LEU A 3 12.69 -2.55 17.98
N ARG A 4 12.94 -1.33 18.47
CA ARG A 4 11.95 -0.23 18.47
C ARG A 4 11.49 0.01 17.03
N GLN A 5 10.30 -0.47 16.70
CA GLN A 5 9.62 -0.12 15.46
C GLN A 5 8.87 1.18 15.71
N GLY A 6 9.34 2.28 15.09
CA GLY A 6 8.69 3.58 15.24
C GLY A 6 7.27 3.54 14.67
N THR A 7 6.33 4.18 15.35
CA THR A 7 4.94 4.28 14.88
C THR A 7 4.89 5.02 13.54
N TYR A 8 4.15 4.47 12.59
CA TYR A 8 3.89 5.08 11.31
C TYR A 8 2.39 5.13 11.03
N ALA A 9 2.01 6.06 10.18
CA ALA A 9 0.66 6.22 9.64
C ALA A 9 0.80 6.45 8.14
N THR A 10 0.04 5.70 7.37
CA THR A 10 -0.14 5.86 5.92
C THR A 10 -1.56 6.34 5.66
N LEU A 11 -1.77 6.91 4.47
CA LEU A 11 -3.09 7.24 3.97
C LEU A 11 -3.21 6.61 2.59
N ASP A 12 -4.25 5.80 2.43
CA ASP A 12 -4.58 5.15 1.18
C ASP A 12 -5.89 5.76 0.67
N SER A 13 -5.99 6.01 -0.63
CA SER A 13 -7.17 6.62 -1.23
C SER A 13 -7.59 5.90 -2.49
N SER A 14 -8.89 5.78 -2.71
CA SER A 14 -9.44 5.18 -3.91
C SER A 14 -10.65 5.96 -4.40
N LEU A 15 -10.75 6.14 -5.72
CA LEU A 15 -11.89 6.72 -6.39
C LEU A 15 -12.43 5.71 -7.39
N GLY A 16 -13.69 5.33 -7.23
CA GLY A 16 -14.40 4.45 -8.14
C GLY A 16 -15.58 5.16 -8.79
N TRP A 17 -15.78 4.92 -10.07
CA TRP A 17 -16.95 5.39 -10.80
C TRP A 17 -17.46 4.32 -11.76
N GLN A 18 -18.78 4.30 -11.91
CA GLN A 18 -19.45 3.50 -12.92
C GLN A 18 -19.31 4.23 -14.25
N ALA A 19 -18.37 3.77 -15.08
CA ALA A 19 -18.08 4.37 -16.37
C ALA A 19 -19.19 4.07 -17.38
N THR A 20 -19.79 2.88 -17.30
CA THR A 20 -21.01 2.49 -18.04
C THR A 20 -21.83 1.53 -17.19
N GLU A 21 -23.05 1.18 -17.63
CA GLU A 21 -23.91 0.20 -16.94
C GLU A 21 -23.21 -1.14 -16.66
N ARG A 22 -22.19 -1.50 -17.45
CA ARG A 22 -21.47 -2.79 -17.36
C ARG A 22 -20.00 -2.65 -16.97
N MET A 23 -19.51 -1.42 -16.78
CA MET A 23 -18.10 -1.15 -16.54
C MET A 23 -17.92 -0.25 -15.34
N ASN A 24 -17.19 -0.75 -14.36
CA ASN A 24 -16.73 0.01 -13.20
C ASN A 24 -15.23 0.18 -13.28
N ILE A 25 -14.77 1.41 -13.15
CA ILE A 25 -13.35 1.75 -13.08
C ILE A 25 -13.08 2.31 -11.70
N SER A 26 -11.99 1.88 -11.08
CA SER A 26 -11.46 2.55 -9.91
C SER A 26 -9.97 2.80 -10.03
N VAL A 27 -9.54 3.93 -9.51
CA VAL A 27 -8.13 4.31 -9.38
C VAL A 27 -7.82 4.35 -7.90
N TYR A 28 -6.71 3.77 -7.50
CA TYR A 28 -6.24 3.79 -6.12
C TYR A 28 -4.81 4.29 -6.02
N VAL A 29 -4.52 4.91 -4.90
CA VAL A 29 -3.19 5.35 -4.49
C VAL A 29 -2.95 4.84 -3.09
N ASP A 30 -2.03 3.90 -2.96
CA ASP A 30 -1.54 3.42 -1.68
C ASP A 30 -0.35 4.29 -1.25
N ASN A 31 -0.26 4.56 0.05
CA ASN A 31 0.78 5.39 0.63
C ASN A 31 0.86 6.76 -0.06
N LEU A 32 -0.24 7.51 -0.01
CA LEU A 32 -0.43 8.80 -0.69
C LEU A 32 0.67 9.84 -0.40
N PHE A 33 1.37 9.73 0.73
CA PHE A 33 2.47 10.62 1.11
C PHE A 33 3.86 10.02 0.89
N ASP A 34 3.99 8.88 0.21
CA ASP A 34 5.24 8.15 -0.03
C ASP A 34 6.06 7.92 1.25
N ARG A 35 5.38 7.56 2.34
CA ARG A 35 6.04 7.33 3.62
C ARG A 35 6.85 6.03 3.58
N ARG A 36 8.16 6.17 3.75
CA ARG A 36 9.05 5.03 4.00
C ARG A 36 9.03 4.67 5.47
N TYR A 37 8.63 3.43 5.77
CA TYR A 37 8.66 2.87 7.12
C TYR A 37 9.12 1.42 7.07
N ARG A 38 9.38 0.85 8.24
CA ARG A 38 9.84 -0.53 8.38
C ARG A 38 8.66 -1.37 8.85
N THR A 39 8.26 -2.36 8.05
CA THR A 39 7.12 -3.24 8.34
C THR A 39 7.49 -4.33 9.33
N TYR A 40 8.73 -4.83 9.25
CA TYR A 40 9.22 -5.88 10.14
C TYR A 40 10.73 -5.77 10.33
N GLY A 41 11.21 -5.77 11.57
CA GLY A 41 12.62 -5.80 11.91
C GLY A 41 12.95 -7.03 12.75
N TYR A 42 14.01 -7.75 12.40
CA TYR A 42 14.53 -8.87 13.19
C TYR A 42 16.05 -8.78 13.36
N MET A 43 16.55 -9.38 14.44
CA MET A 43 17.98 -9.51 14.69
C MET A 43 18.47 -10.80 14.02
N ASN A 44 19.49 -10.71 13.17
CA ASN A 44 20.23 -11.85 12.65
C ASN A 44 21.66 -11.77 13.19
N GLY A 45 21.95 -12.54 14.25
CA GLY A 45 23.20 -12.41 15.00
C GLY A 45 23.34 -11.00 15.62
N SER A 46 24.44 -10.32 15.33
CA SER A 46 24.71 -8.93 15.77
C SER A 46 24.13 -7.86 14.82
N SER A 47 23.50 -8.25 13.72
CA SER A 47 22.99 -7.32 12.70
C SER A 47 21.47 -7.16 12.81
N ALA A 48 21.01 -5.92 12.88
CA ALA A 48 19.60 -5.59 12.79
C ALA A 48 19.20 -5.44 11.31
N VAL A 49 18.31 -6.31 10.84
CA VAL A 49 17.76 -6.24 9.48
C VAL A 49 16.29 -5.86 9.57
N ALA A 50 15.82 -5.06 8.62
CA ALA A 50 14.42 -4.66 8.56
C ALA A 50 13.91 -4.60 7.12
N GLN A 51 12.70 -5.11 6.92
CA GLN A 51 11.97 -4.97 5.67
C GLN A 51 11.39 -3.55 5.59
N VAL A 52 11.73 -2.87 4.49
CA VAL A 52 11.20 -1.54 4.19
C VAL A 52 9.91 -1.70 3.39
N ASN A 53 8.91 -0.89 3.72
CA ASN A 53 7.66 -0.79 2.99
C ASN A 53 7.90 -0.39 1.51
N MET A 54 7.00 -0.81 0.62
CA MET A 54 6.87 -0.24 -0.72
C MET A 54 6.46 1.24 -0.64
N GLY A 55 7.04 2.08 -1.49
CA GLY A 55 6.68 3.50 -1.56
C GLY A 55 5.23 3.72 -2.03
N ARG A 56 4.95 4.92 -2.49
CA ARG A 56 3.67 5.22 -3.13
C ARG A 56 3.44 4.28 -4.31
N THR A 57 2.27 3.66 -4.34
CA THR A 57 1.83 2.80 -5.45
C THR A 57 0.54 3.34 -6.01
N VAL A 58 0.43 3.41 -7.34
CA VAL A 58 -0.77 3.86 -8.04
C VAL A 58 -1.24 2.74 -8.94
N GLY A 59 -2.53 2.43 -8.88
CA GLY A 59 -3.11 1.38 -9.72
C GLY A 59 -4.51 1.72 -10.20
N ILE A 60 -4.94 0.97 -11.20
CA ILE A 60 -6.26 1.07 -11.82
C ILE A 60 -6.87 -0.31 -11.81
N ASN A 61 -8.10 -0.42 -11.31
CA ASN A 61 -8.91 -1.61 -11.40
C ASN A 61 -10.05 -1.37 -12.38
N THR A 62 -10.23 -2.31 -13.30
CA THR A 62 -11.33 -2.28 -14.27
C THR A 62 -12.14 -3.54 -14.10
N ARG A 63 -13.43 -3.40 -13.82
CA ARG A 63 -14.38 -4.50 -13.74
C ARG A 63 -15.38 -4.36 -14.88
N ILE A 64 -15.53 -5.43 -15.65
CA ILE A 64 -16.50 -5.55 -16.74
C ILE A 64 -17.36 -6.77 -16.44
N ASP A 65 -18.67 -6.58 -16.31
CA ASP A 65 -19.62 -7.66 -16.11
C ASP A 65 -20.19 -8.08 -17.49
N PHE A 66 -20.02 -9.35 -17.86
CA PHE A 66 -20.29 -9.81 -19.23
C PHE A 66 -21.65 -10.46 -19.47
N PHE A 67 -22.34 -10.97 -18.44
CA PHE A 67 -23.67 -11.59 -18.55
C PHE A 67 -24.22 -11.88 -17.16
#